data_AF-A0A941AFH4-F1
#
_entry.id   AF-A0A941AFH4-F1
#
_cell.length_a   1.000
_cell.length_b   1.000
_cell.length_c   1.000
_cell.angle_alpha   90.00
_cell.angle_beta   90.00
_cell.angle_gamma   90.00
#
_symmetry.space_group_name_H-M   'P 1'
#
loop_
_entity.id
_entity.type
_entity.pdbx_description
1 polymer ?
#
loop_
_entity_poly.entity_id
_entity_poly.type
_entity_poly.pdbx_seq_one_letter_code
_entity_poly.pdbx_strand_id
1 'polypeptide(L)'
;MRLRRFNKKKILLFLAVLGPGIITASVDNDAGGIATYSIAGAHFGYALLWTLLPITVALIVVQEMVARMGVVTGKTLADLIREKFGVRPTFYLLVALVLANLGNTVAEFAGWASAWEIFG
;
A
#
# COMPACT_ATOMS: atom_id res chain seq x y z
N MET A 1 -33.31 -20.76 14.73
CA MET A 1 -32.16 -20.05 14.11
C MET A 1 -32.14 -18.61 14.60
N ARG A 2 -31.34 -18.28 15.63
CA ARG A 2 -31.23 -16.90 16.15
C ARG A 2 -30.37 -16.07 15.17
N LEU A 3 -31.02 -15.28 14.31
CA LEU A 3 -30.35 -14.28 13.49
C LEU A 3 -29.56 -13.34 14.42
N ARG A 4 -28.24 -13.41 14.31
CA ARG A 4 -27.28 -12.60 15.05
C ARG A 4 -27.54 -11.14 14.68
N ARG A 5 -28.27 -10.39 15.51
CA ARG A 5 -28.47 -8.94 15.33
C ARG A 5 -27.09 -8.30 15.15
N PHE A 6 -26.80 -7.81 13.96
CA PHE A 6 -25.60 -7.01 13.70
C PHE A 6 -25.61 -5.82 14.64
N ASN A 7 -24.68 -5.83 15.61
CA ASN A 7 -24.59 -4.77 16.60
C ASN A 7 -24.04 -3.53 15.90
N LYS A 8 -24.90 -2.53 15.63
CA LYS A 8 -24.54 -1.28 14.96
C LYS A 8 -23.27 -0.64 15.52
N LYS A 9 -23.04 -0.77 16.84
CA LYS A 9 -21.82 -0.29 17.52
C LYS A 9 -20.53 -0.95 17.01
N LYS A 10 -20.56 -2.27 16.71
CA LYS A 10 -19.40 -2.99 16.17
C LYS A 10 -19.05 -2.56 14.76
N ILE A 11 -20.07 -2.32 13.92
CA ILE A 11 -19.87 -1.80 12.56
C ILE A 11 -19.28 -0.39 12.62
N LEU A 12 -19.80 0.46 13.49
CA LEU A 12 -19.30 1.84 13.66
C LEU A 12 -17.83 1.85 14.11
N LEU A 13 -17.47 0.99 15.07
CA LEU A 13 -16.09 0.84 15.54
C LEU A 13 -15.16 0.32 14.43
N PHE A 14 -15.61 -0.63 13.63
CA PHE A 14 -14.84 -1.14 12.49
C PHE A 14 -14.57 -0.03 11.47
N LEU A 15 -15.60 0.73 11.08
CA LEU A 15 -15.46 1.87 10.16
C LEU A 15 -14.51 2.94 10.70
N ALA A 16 -14.48 3.16 12.02
CA ALA A 16 -13.57 4.12 12.64
C ALA A 16 -12.08 3.74 12.52
N VAL A 17 -11.75 2.43 12.43
CA VAL A 17 -10.36 1.93 12.39
C VAL A 17 -9.92 1.52 10.97
N LEU A 18 -10.83 1.53 10.00
CA LEU A 18 -10.54 1.16 8.61
C LEU A 18 -9.65 2.16 7.86
N GLY A 19 -9.56 3.41 8.33
CA GLY A 19 -8.87 4.51 7.63
C GLY A 19 -7.46 4.18 7.15
N PRO A 20 -6.54 3.72 8.03
CA PRO A 20 -5.17 3.37 7.63
C PRO A 20 -5.11 2.30 6.55
N GLY A 21 -5.98 1.29 6.60
CA GLY A 21 -6.02 0.22 5.60
C GLY A 21 -6.46 0.73 4.23
N ILE A 22 -7.42 1.64 4.17
CA ILE A 22 -7.87 2.27 2.93
C ILE A 22 -6.75 3.14 2.33
N ILE A 23 -6.08 3.95 3.17
CA ILE A 23 -4.97 4.80 2.71
C ILE A 23 -3.87 3.94 2.08
N THR A 24 -3.45 2.87 2.76
CA THR A 24 -2.43 1.96 2.23
C THR A 24 -2.88 1.28 0.93
N ALA A 25 -4.14 0.85 0.85
CA ALA A 25 -4.68 0.25 -0.37
C ALA A 25 -4.72 1.24 -1.54
N SER A 26 -4.99 2.52 -1.30
CA SER A 26 -4.95 3.55 -2.33
C SER A 26 -3.53 3.83 -2.82
N VAL A 27 -2.54 3.79 -1.94
CA VAL A 27 -1.12 3.99 -2.31
C VAL A 27 -0.61 2.87 -3.22
N ASP A 28 -1.11 1.64 -3.08
CA ASP A 28 -0.69 0.48 -3.89
C ASP A 28 -1.32 0.49 -5.30
N ASN A 29 -2.30 1.38 -5.56
CA ASN A 29 -2.96 1.56 -6.85
C ASN A 29 -2.55 2.89 -7.50
N ASP A 30 -1.24 3.12 -7.56
CA ASP A 30 -0.63 4.30 -8.14
C ASP A 30 -0.63 4.28 -9.68
N ALA A 31 -0.44 5.45 -10.30
CA ALA A 31 -0.42 5.60 -11.75
C ALA A 31 0.70 4.76 -12.40
N GLY A 32 1.85 4.65 -11.73
CA GLY A 32 2.98 3.84 -12.17
C GLY A 32 2.66 2.34 -12.20
N GLY A 33 2.00 1.83 -11.16
CA GLY A 33 1.49 0.47 -11.11
C GLY A 33 0.47 0.21 -12.20
N ILE A 34 -0.55 1.07 -12.33
CA ILE A 34 -1.59 0.94 -13.37
C ILE A 34 -0.96 0.89 -14.77
N ALA A 35 -0.01 1.77 -15.07
CA ALA A 35 0.70 1.78 -16.35
C ALA A 35 1.46 0.46 -16.58
N THR A 36 2.20 -0.01 -15.57
CA THR A 36 2.98 -1.24 -15.65
C THR A 36 2.11 -2.46 -15.91
N TYR A 37 1.01 -2.62 -15.17
CA TYR A 37 0.10 -3.75 -15.34
C TYR A 37 -0.67 -3.67 -16.65
N SER A 38 -0.98 -2.45 -17.13
CA SER A 38 -1.64 -2.24 -18.43
C SER A 38 -0.73 -2.62 -19.60
N ILE A 39 0.54 -2.19 -19.55
CA ILE A 39 1.56 -2.57 -20.55
C ILE A 39 1.79 -4.09 -20.49
N ALA A 40 1.95 -4.66 -19.30
CA ALA A 40 2.11 -6.11 -19.15
C ALA A 40 0.89 -6.88 -19.71
N GLY A 41 -0.33 -6.40 -19.47
CA GLY A 41 -1.55 -6.98 -20.03
C GLY A 41 -1.62 -6.86 -21.56
N ALA A 42 -1.19 -5.73 -22.13
CA ALA A 42 -1.13 -5.55 -23.58
C ALA A 42 -0.11 -6.48 -24.26
N HIS A 43 1.02 -6.75 -23.61
CA HIS A 43 2.08 -7.60 -24.16
C HIS A 43 1.86 -9.10 -23.92
N PHE A 44 1.37 -9.48 -22.74
CA PHE A 44 1.29 -10.88 -22.31
C PHE A 44 -0.15 -11.41 -22.20
N GLY A 45 -1.17 -10.58 -22.47
CA GLY A 45 -2.56 -10.92 -22.28
C GLY A 45 -2.83 -11.37 -20.83
N TYR A 46 -3.48 -12.53 -20.68
CA TYR A 46 -3.82 -13.09 -19.38
C TYR A 46 -2.73 -14.01 -18.78
N ALA A 47 -1.59 -14.18 -19.45
CA ALA A 47 -0.55 -15.13 -19.04
C ALA A 47 0.03 -14.83 -17.65
N LEU A 48 -0.03 -13.56 -17.20
CA LEU A 48 0.48 -13.13 -15.90
C LEU A 48 -0.58 -13.10 -14.79
N LEU A 49 -1.87 -13.37 -15.06
CA LEU A 49 -2.91 -13.27 -14.03
C LEU A 49 -2.69 -14.21 -12.84
N TRP A 50 -2.02 -15.34 -13.04
CA TRP A 50 -1.73 -16.28 -11.96
C TRP A 50 -0.82 -15.66 -10.88
N THR A 51 -0.02 -14.63 -11.20
CA THR A 51 0.87 -13.97 -10.23
C THR A 51 0.10 -13.17 -9.18
N LEU A 52 -1.15 -12.80 -9.44
CA LEU A 52 -1.98 -12.09 -8.45
C LEU A 52 -2.16 -12.88 -7.17
N LEU A 53 -2.28 -14.21 -7.25
CA LEU A 53 -2.52 -15.06 -6.07
C LEU A 53 -1.34 -15.05 -5.08
N PRO A 54 -0.09 -15.36 -5.49
CA PRO A 54 1.05 -15.28 -4.57
C PRO A 54 1.35 -13.85 -4.11
N ILE A 55 1.18 -12.83 -4.98
CA ILE A 55 1.39 -11.42 -4.59
C ILE A 55 0.38 -10.98 -3.53
N THR A 56 -0.90 -11.34 -3.69
CA THR A 56 -1.95 -11.00 -2.71
C THR A 56 -1.66 -11.62 -1.35
N VAL A 57 -1.24 -12.89 -1.30
CA VAL A 57 -0.87 -13.54 -0.04
C VAL A 57 0.33 -12.84 0.61
N ALA A 58 1.35 -12.53 -0.17
CA ALA A 58 2.53 -11.82 0.33
C ALA A 58 2.17 -10.44 0.89
N LEU A 59 1.36 -9.65 0.17
CA LEU A 59 0.90 -8.34 0.62
C LEU A 59 0.08 -8.43 1.90
N ILE A 60 -0.86 -9.38 2.01
CA ILE A 60 -1.65 -9.56 3.23
C ILE A 60 -0.73 -9.82 4.43
N VAL A 61 0.26 -10.72 4.29
CA VAL A 61 1.18 -11.05 5.38
C VAL A 61 2.02 -9.83 5.78
N VAL A 62 2.60 -9.13 4.80
CA VAL A 62 3.45 -7.95 5.08
C VAL A 62 2.64 -6.82 5.72
N GLN A 63 1.47 -6.50 5.18
CA GLN A 63 0.63 -5.42 5.70
C GLN A 63 0.10 -5.74 7.11
N GLU A 64 -0.28 -6.98 7.36
CA GLU A 64 -0.74 -7.41 8.67
C GLU A 64 0.39 -7.36 9.71
N MET A 65 1.62 -7.76 9.33
CA MET A 65 2.80 -7.62 10.19
C MET A 65 3.11 -6.16 10.53
N VAL A 66 3.12 -5.27 9.54
CA VAL A 66 3.40 -3.84 9.74
C VAL A 66 2.31 -3.19 10.59
N ALA A 67 1.03 -3.47 10.29
CA ALA A 67 -0.09 -2.95 11.07
C ALA A 67 -0.03 -3.42 12.53
N ARG A 68 0.24 -4.72 12.78
CA ARG A 68 0.39 -5.25 14.13
C ARG A 68 1.55 -4.59 14.88
N MET A 69 2.70 -4.41 14.23
CA MET A 69 3.84 -3.72 14.86
C MET A 69 3.48 -2.28 15.22
N GLY A 70 2.83 -1.54 14.33
CA GLY A 70 2.39 -0.17 14.58
C GLY A 70 1.38 -0.06 15.73
N VAL A 71 0.38 -0.95 15.77
CA VAL A 71 -0.65 -0.97 16.82
C VAL A 71 -0.08 -1.36 18.18
N VAL A 72 0.83 -2.34 18.23
CA VAL A 72 1.40 -2.83 19.51
C VAL A 72 2.45 -1.89 20.07
N THR A 73 3.30 -1.32 19.22
CA THR A 73 4.45 -0.50 19.66
C THR A 73 4.15 0.99 19.70
N GLY A 74 3.15 1.47 18.95
CA GLY A 74 2.89 2.90 18.75
C GLY A 74 4.00 3.63 17.98
N LYS A 75 4.91 2.89 17.33
CA LYS A 75 6.09 3.42 16.62
C LYS A 75 6.02 3.11 15.13
N THR A 76 6.70 3.93 14.32
CA THR A 76 6.86 3.63 12.90
C THR A 76 7.89 2.52 12.68
N LEU A 77 7.85 1.89 11.51
CA LEU A 77 8.86 0.89 11.14
C LEU A 77 10.29 1.48 11.16
N ALA A 78 10.45 2.74 10.75
CA ALA A 78 11.74 3.42 10.78
C ALA A 78 12.26 3.60 12.20
N ASP A 79 11.39 3.95 13.16
CA ASP A 79 11.75 4.07 14.58
C ASP A 79 12.19 2.72 15.15
N LEU A 80 11.46 1.65 14.83
CA LEU A 80 11.82 0.29 15.26
C LEU A 80 13.17 -0.15 14.68
N ILE A 81 13.44 0.16 13.41
CA ILE A 81 14.74 -0.14 12.78
C ILE A 81 15.85 0.67 13.47
N ARG A 82 15.60 1.95 13.77
CA ARG A 82 16.56 2.82 14.46
C ARG A 82 16.91 2.31 15.85
N GLU A 83 15.91 1.81 16.59
CA GLU A 83 16.11 1.26 17.93
C GLU A 83 16.89 -0.06 17.90
N LYS A 84 16.64 -0.92 16.90
CA LYS A 84 17.29 -2.24 16.80
C LYS A 84 18.68 -2.22 16.16
N PHE A 85 18.89 -1.36 15.16
CA PHE A 85 20.08 -1.38 14.29
C PHE A 85 20.88 -0.08 14.35
N GLY A 86 20.41 0.93 15.07
CA GLY A 86 21.08 2.22 15.23
C GLY A 86 20.81 3.21 14.09
N VAL A 87 21.37 4.42 14.21
CA VAL A 87 21.04 5.56 13.35
C VAL A 87 21.59 5.48 11.92
N ARG A 88 22.75 4.84 11.73
CA ARG A 88 23.42 4.76 10.43
C ARG A 88 22.61 3.98 9.38
N PRO A 89 22.16 2.74 9.65
CA PRO A 89 21.33 2.01 8.68
C PRO A 89 19.97 2.69 8.45
N THR A 90 19.35 3.24 9.50
CA THR A 90 18.09 3.98 9.37
C THR A 90 18.24 5.21 8.49
N PHE A 91 19.36 5.93 8.56
CA PHE A 91 19.61 7.07 7.70
C PHE A 91 19.60 6.66 6.22
N TYR A 92 20.36 5.63 5.84
CA TYR A 92 20.36 5.14 4.46
C TYR A 92 18.99 4.65 4.01
N LEU A 93 18.26 3.96 4.89
CA LEU A 93 16.89 3.51 4.62
C LEU A 93 15.93 4.68 4.40
N LEU A 94 16.02 5.74 5.21
CA LEU A 94 15.20 6.94 5.06
C LEU A 94 15.53 7.71 3.78
N VAL A 95 16.82 7.81 3.42
CA VAL A 95 17.23 8.41 2.14
C VAL A 95 16.64 7.62 0.97
N ALA A 96 16.74 6.29 0.98
CA ALA A 96 16.15 5.44 -0.05
C ALA A 96 14.62 5.60 -0.10
N LEU A 97 13.96 5.69 1.06
CA LEU A 97 12.51 5.91 1.15
C LEU A 97 12.09 7.26 0.55
N VAL A 98 12.85 8.33 0.82
CA VAL A 98 12.59 9.66 0.24
C VAL A 98 12.72 9.63 -1.28
N LEU A 99 13.78 8.99 -1.80
CA LEU A 99 13.98 8.86 -3.25
C LEU A 99 12.88 8.04 -3.92
N ALA A 100 12.45 6.94 -3.30
CA ALA A 100 11.34 6.13 -3.79
C ALA A 100 10.04 6.92 -3.84
N ASN A 101 9.69 7.63 -2.76
CA ASN A 101 8.49 8.46 -2.71
C ASN A 101 8.53 9.62 -3.70
N LEU A 102 9.71 10.21 -3.95
CA LEU A 102 9.88 11.22 -5.00
C LEU A 102 9.59 10.62 -6.39
N GLY A 103 10.10 9.43 -6.67
CA GLY A 103 9.80 8.70 -7.91
C GLY A 103 8.30 8.44 -8.09
N ASN A 104 7.63 7.93 -7.05
CA ASN A 104 6.18 7.71 -7.07
C ASN A 104 5.42 9.02 -7.30
N THR A 105 5.83 10.10 -6.64
CA THR A 105 5.20 11.42 -6.81
C THR A 105 5.32 11.91 -8.26
N VAL A 106 6.50 11.77 -8.88
CA VAL A 106 6.70 12.12 -10.29
C VAL A 106 5.82 11.27 -11.20
N ALA A 107 5.71 9.96 -10.94
CA ALA A 107 4.86 9.05 -11.71
C ALA A 107 3.36 9.43 -11.61
N GLU A 108 2.89 9.81 -10.42
CA GLU A 108 1.52 10.30 -10.19
C GLU A 108 1.22 11.56 -10.99
N PHE A 109 2.12 12.56 -10.96
CA PHE A 109 1.93 13.77 -11.75
C PHE A 109 1.97 13.51 -13.26
N ALA A 110 2.83 12.61 -13.73
CA ALA A 110 2.86 12.20 -15.12
C ALA A 110 1.58 11.47 -15.53
N GLY A 111 1.05 10.60 -14.67
CA GLY A 111 -0.21 9.91 -14.88
C GLY A 111 -1.39 10.89 -14.97
N TRP A 112 -1.44 11.87 -14.06
CA TRP A 112 -2.47 12.91 -14.07
C TRP A 112 -2.41 13.77 -15.33
N ALA A 113 -1.21 14.18 -15.75
CA ALA A 113 -1.01 14.93 -17.00
C ALA A 113 -1.47 14.12 -18.23
N SER A 114 -1.09 12.84 -18.30
CA SER A 114 -1.49 11.94 -19.39
C SER A 114 -3.01 11.71 -19.43
N ALA A 115 -3.64 11.61 -18.25
CA ALA A 115 -5.09 11.49 -18.17
C ALA A 115 -5.81 12.75 -18.66
N TRP A 116 -5.24 13.94 -18.40
CA TRP A 116 -5.82 15.21 -18.85
C TRP A 116 -5.70 15.40 -20.37
N GLU A 117 -4.59 14.95 -20.97
CA GLU A 117 -4.37 15.00 -22.42
C GLU A 117 -5.47 14.27 -23.22
N ILE A 118 -6.11 13.25 -22.62
CA ILE A 118 -7.25 12.55 -23.23
C ILE A 118 -8.47 13.48 -23.41
N PHE A 119 -8.61 14.52 -22.58
CA PHE A 119 -9.73 15.45 -22.62
C PHE A 119 -9.48 16.72 -23.46
N GLY A 120 -8.25 16.92 -23.96
CA GLY A 120 -7.82 18.10 -24.74
C GLY A 120 -7.25 19.21 -23.87
#